data_AF-A0A523F8D1-F1
#
_entry.id   AF-A0A523F8D1-F1
#
_cell.length_a   1.000
_cell.length_b   1.000
_cell.length_c   1.000
_cell.angle_alpha   90.00
_cell.angle_beta   90.00
_cell.angle_gamma   90.00
#
_symmetry.space_group_name_H-M   'P 1'
#
loop_
_entity.id
_entity.type
_entity.pdbx_description
1 polymer ?
#
loop_
_entity_poly.entity_id
_entity_poly.type
_entity_poly.pdbx_seq_one_letter_code
_entity_poly.pdbx_strand_id
1 'polypeptide(L)' 'RDGHAMFDLPAYIIARLTAAGIGEARDLGHCTYCDEARCFSYRRATHRREADYGRNLSAIVLED' A
#
# COMPACT_ATOMS: atom_id res chain seq x y z
N ARG A 1 18.73 8.65 8.12
CA ARG A 1 18.99 10.07 8.47
C ARG A 1 18.30 10.35 9.78
N ASP A 2 18.90 11.15 10.65
CA ASP A 2 18.32 11.44 11.95
C ASP A 2 16.94 12.08 11.79
N GLY A 3 16.02 11.71 12.69
CA GLY A 3 14.62 12.10 12.61
C GLY A 3 13.79 11.39 11.53
N HIS A 4 14.34 10.38 10.83
CA HIS A 4 13.59 9.65 9.80
C HIS A 4 13.55 8.16 10.06
N ALA A 5 12.32 7.65 10.14
CA ALA A 5 12.03 6.23 10.27
C ALA A 5 11.46 5.66 8.97
N MET A 6 11.70 4.37 8.75
CA MET A 6 10.96 3.58 7.78
C MET A 6 9.70 3.06 8.45
N PHE A 7 8.55 3.31 7.84
CA PHE A 7 7.27 2.85 8.37
C PHE A 7 6.77 1.64 7.58
N ASP A 8 6.59 0.53 8.29
CA ASP A 8 6.00 -0.68 7.76
C ASP A 8 4.47 -0.57 7.82
N LEU A 9 3.90 0.07 6.79
CA LEU A 9 2.45 0.27 6.68
C LEU A 9 1.68 -1.06 6.59
N PRO A 10 2.09 -2.06 5.77
CA PRO A 10 1.40 -3.35 5.73
C PRO A 10 1.35 -4.06 7.08
N ALA A 11 2.48 -4.18 7.78
CA ALA A 11 2.52 -4.85 9.10
C ALA A 11 1.65 -4.11 10.13
N TYR A 12 1.66 -2.78 10.11
CA TYR A 12 0.79 -1.98 10.97
C TYR A 12 -0.70 -2.24 10.69
N ILE A 13 -1.12 -2.32 9.43
CA ILE A 13 -2.52 -2.61 9.06
C ILE A 13 -2.91 -4.01 9.55
N ILE A 14 -2.07 -5.03 9.35
CA ILE A 14 -2.33 -6.39 9.84
C ILE A 14 -2.51 -6.39 11.36
N ALA A 15 -1.58 -5.76 12.10
CA ALA A 15 -1.69 -5.65 13.56
C ALA A 15 -3.00 -4.98 14.01
N ARG A 16 -3.46 -3.95 13.29
CA ARG A 16 -4.73 -3.26 13.54
C ARG A 16 -5.94 -4.16 13.28
N LEU A 17 -5.93 -4.94 12.20
CA LEU A 17 -7.01 -5.88 11.87
C LEU A 17 -7.08 -7.03 12.90
N THR A 18 -5.93 -7.57 13.30
CA THR A 18 -5.85 -8.59 14.36
C THR A 18 -6.39 -8.05 15.68
N ALA A 19 -5.99 -6.84 16.09
CA ALA A 19 -6.50 -6.20 17.30
C ALA A 19 -8.01 -5.94 17.27
N ALA A 20 -8.59 -5.79 16.08
CA ALA A 20 -10.04 -5.64 15.88
C ALA A 20 -10.80 -6.99 15.90
N GLY A 21 -10.12 -8.12 16.08
CA GLY A 21 -10.74 -9.45 16.10
C GLY A 21 -11.07 -10.01 14.72
N ILE A 22 -10.50 -9.46 13.64
CA ILE A 22 -10.66 -10.03 12.29
C ILE A 22 -9.97 -11.40 12.24
N GLY A 23 -10.70 -12.43 11.80
CA GLY A 23 -10.22 -13.82 11.83
C GLY A 23 -9.02 -14.08 10.94
N GLU A 24 -9.05 -13.59 9.69
CA GLU A 24 -7.95 -13.74 8.75
C GLU A 24 -7.66 -12.43 8.02
N ALA A 25 -6.40 -12.01 8.03
CA ALA A 25 -5.89 -10.87 7.29
C ALA A 25 -4.53 -11.24 6.69
N ARG A 26 -4.29 -10.89 5.43
CA ARG A 26 -3.04 -11.15 4.73
C ARG A 26 -2.58 -9.93 3.97
N ASP A 27 -1.28 -9.69 3.97
CA ASP A 27 -0.62 -8.79 3.04
C ASP A 27 -0.30 -9.53 1.75
N LEU A 28 -0.54 -8.89 0.59
CA LEU A 28 -0.20 -9.43 -0.72
C LEU A 28 1.30 -9.31 -1.03
N GLY A 29 2.06 -8.52 -0.26
CA GLY A 29 3.49 -8.32 -0.44
C GLY A 29 3.86 -7.47 -1.65
N HIS A 30 2.90 -6.70 -2.18
CA HIS A 30 3.11 -5.83 -3.34
C HIS A 30 3.59 -4.43 -2.92
N CYS A 31 4.83 -4.09 -3.29
CA CYS A 31 5.35 -2.74 -3.11
C CYS A 31 5.02 -1.86 -4.31
N THR A 32 4.08 -0.92 -4.15
CA THR A 32 3.68 0.00 -5.23
C THR A 32 4.83 0.83 -5.77
N TYR A 33 5.81 1.18 -4.92
CA TYR A 33 7.00 1.92 -5.33
C TYR A 33 7.91 1.10 -6.25
N CYS A 34 8.17 -0.16 -5.92
CA CYS A 34 9.09 -1.03 -6.66
C CYS A 34 8.48 -1.62 -7.93
N ASP A 35 7.19 -1.98 -7.90
CA ASP A 35 6.52 -2.64 -9.03
C ASP A 35 5.83 -1.62 -9.95
N GLU A 36 6.63 -0.92 -10.75
CA GLU A 36 6.12 0.09 -11.70
C GLU A 36 5.28 -0.51 -12.83
N ALA A 37 5.50 -1.78 -13.18
CA ALA A 37 4.76 -2.45 -14.26
C ALA A 37 3.30 -2.71 -13.88
N ARG A 38 3.00 -2.85 -12.58
CA ARG A 38 1.66 -3.21 -12.08
C ARG A 38 0.97 -2.11 -11.27
N CYS A 39 1.72 -1.14 -10.77
CA CYS A 39 1.20 -0.17 -9.80
C CYS A 39 1.62 1.27 -10.11
N PHE A 40 0.68 2.19 -9.95
CA PHE A 40 1.01 3.60 -9.74
C PHE A 40 1.55 3.84 -8.33
N SER A 41 2.47 4.80 -8.15
CA SER A 41 3.03 5.14 -6.84
C SER A 41 3.28 6.63 -6.69
N TYR A 42 2.60 7.24 -5.71
CA TYR A 42 2.79 8.64 -5.35
C TYR A 42 4.23 8.96 -4.94
N ARG A 43 4.86 8.08 -4.14
CA ARG A 43 6.24 8.28 -3.68
C ARG A 43 7.23 8.25 -4.84
N ARG A 44 7.03 7.34 -5.81
CA ARG A 44 7.87 7.27 -7.03
C ARG A 44 7.70 8.53 -7.88
N ALA A 45 6.45 8.92 -8.15
CA ALA A 45 6.13 10.14 -8.91
C ALA A 45 6.76 11.39 -8.25
N THR A 46 6.69 11.49 -6.92
CA THR A 46 7.32 12.59 -6.15
C THR A 46 8.84 12.60 -6.32
N HIS A 47 9.50 11.44 -6.18
CA HIS A 47 10.96 11.34 -6.37
C HIS A 47 11.38 11.69 -7.81
N ARG A 48 10.53 11.37 -8.80
CA ARG A 48 10.76 11.67 -10.22
C ARG A 48 10.26 13.04 -10.67
N ARG A 49 9.57 13.79 -9.81
CA ARG A 49 8.95 15.09 -10.12
C ARG A 49 7.96 15.03 -11.29
N GLU A 50 7.23 13.93 -11.38
CA GLU A 50 6.14 13.79 -12.35
C GLU A 50 4.99 14.75 -11.97
N ALA A 51 4.38 15.39 -12.96
CA ALA A 51 3.33 16.39 -12.72
C ALA A 51 2.03 15.78 -12.16
N ASP A 52 1.76 14.52 -12.51
CA ASP A 52 0.68 13.71 -11.94
C ASP A 52 1.05 12.22 -12.02
N TYR A 53 0.25 11.37 -11.38
CA TYR A 53 0.36 9.92 -11.40
C TYR A 53 -1.03 9.28 -11.44
N GLY A 54 -1.13 8.09 -12.04
CA GLY A 54 -2.36 7.30 -12.03
C GLY A 54 -2.73 6.82 -10.62
N ARG A 55 -3.90 6.20 -10.47
CA ARG A 55 -4.38 5.69 -9.17
C ARG A 55 -4.87 4.26 -9.34
N ASN A 56 -4.51 3.42 -8.37
CA ASN A 56 -5.03 2.07 -8.28
C ASN A 56 -6.44 2.10 -7.67
N LEU A 57 -7.24 1.09 -7.98
CA LEU A 57 -8.54 0.84 -7.36
C LEU A 57 -8.53 -0.54 -6.71
N SER A 58 -9.11 -0.65 -5.52
CA SER A 58 -9.44 -1.92 -4.88
C SER A 58 -10.95 -1.96 -4.70
N ALA A 59 -11.59 -3.00 -5.25
CA ALA A 59 -13.04 -3.15 -5.25
C ALA A 59 -13.42 -4.59 -4.89
N ILE A 60 -14.58 -4.74 -4.27
CA ILE A 60 -15.18 -6.02 -3.92
C ILE A 60 -16.70 -5.91 -4.11
N VAL A 61 -17.32 -6.97 -4.60
CA VAL A 61 -18.77 -7.07 -4.80
C VAL A 61 -19.23 -8.49 -4.48
N LEU A 62 -20.48 -8.64 -4.08
CA LEU A 62 -21.17 -9.93 -4.03
C LEU A 62 -21.99 -10.05 -5.32
N GLU A 63 -21.84 -11.17 -6.03
CA GLU A 63 -22.59 -11.48 -7.24
C GLU A 63 -23.70 -12.49 -6.90
N ASP A 64 -24.81 -12.46 -7.66
CA ASP A 64 -25.98 -13.34 -7.48
C ASP A 64 -25.74 -14.78 -7.99
#